data_AF-A0A4R1S9C3-F1
#
_entry.id   AF-A0A4R1S9C3-F1
#
_cell.length_a   1.000
_cell.length_b   1.000
_cell.length_c   1.000
_cell.angle_alpha   90.00
_cell.angle_beta   90.00
_cell.angle_gamma   90.00
#
_symmetry.space_group_name_H-M   'P 1'
#
loop_
_entity.id
_entity.type
_entity.pdbx_description
1 polymer ?
#
loop_
_entity_poly.entity_id
_entity_poly.type
_entity_poly.pdbx_seq_one_letter_code
_entity_poly.pdbx_strand_id
1 'polypeptide(L)'
;MSLTATVEPGVLRRYASDQIVTLAKLVIENAFQPIVEAGTGSVFGYESLMRGQERIGFDTPVEILDEAYAGGQLLALEQMVASRALAKFATLADFSTATLFLNLDVRLIPQGERMVENLLQHLKTANIPPSSVCFEFSERFDNTSVPEFAALVSKLRKTGFKLAIDDFGVGHGEMKLLCDHPVDYLKIDRHFVADVDRSPRKRHLLKNIVNIAHVLGTRVIAEGIETEAEFLACREYGVDLVQGWFIARPTTFTTELKSSFAHLQDLGKLKRNNQSLDEILIRKQIERLPAVYENDGIDSVFELFRRNPRQAFFPVLNANGEPRGIIHEQHLKEYIYQPFGRDLLKNKVYERTISHFVEVAPIVGLDSDAEQLMSIFANMDGSDCLILTDNMRYAGVVSAAALIKVINEKQLKIAQDQNPLTGLPGNRAIRDFMRQSGRDDDEARHFCYCDFDNFKPFNDAYGFHLGDHAISLFAALMRRYFFAERHFLGHVGGDDFFIGVTGWTVEELTEILDRLIGDFHDDVLGLYSEDDRLAGYIRGHDRSGTETFFPLMRCSIGVLELPKGLVVDDISRVSAAIADIKAEAKNSDSGLVFHRLGETN
;
A
#
# COMPACT_ATOMS: atom_id res chain seq x y z
N MET A 1 -58.64 -30.14 12.96
CA MET A 1 -57.32 -30.13 13.62
C MET A 1 -56.36 -29.36 12.75
N SER A 2 -56.07 -28.11 13.10
CA SER A 2 -54.86 -27.40 12.69
C SER A 2 -54.64 -26.32 13.74
N LEU A 3 -53.76 -26.63 14.71
CA LEU A 3 -53.32 -25.73 15.76
C LEU A 3 -52.10 -24.98 15.22
N THR A 4 -52.31 -23.90 14.49
CA THR A 4 -51.28 -22.87 14.33
C THR A 4 -51.36 -21.96 15.55
N ALA A 5 -50.71 -22.39 16.64
CA ALA A 5 -50.45 -21.52 17.76
C ALA A 5 -49.37 -20.52 17.34
N THR A 6 -49.79 -19.29 17.05
CA THR A 6 -48.90 -18.12 17.00
C THR A 6 -48.33 -17.91 18.40
N VAL A 7 -47.12 -18.43 18.63
CA VAL A 7 -46.38 -18.17 19.87
C VAL A 7 -46.01 -16.70 19.88
N GLU A 8 -46.46 -15.96 20.89
CA GLU A 8 -46.05 -14.57 21.09
C GLU A 8 -44.52 -14.51 21.25
N PRO A 9 -43.81 -13.59 20.56
CA PRO A 9 -42.35 -13.49 20.59
C PRO A 9 -41.79 -13.35 22.02
N GLY A 10 -42.55 -12.73 22.93
CA GLY A 10 -42.18 -12.57 24.34
C GLY A 10 -42.18 -13.88 25.15
N VAL A 11 -42.96 -14.89 24.76
CA VAL A 11 -43.02 -16.19 25.44
C VAL A 11 -41.79 -17.05 25.06
N LEU A 12 -41.37 -17.01 23.79
CA LEU A 12 -40.14 -17.67 23.32
C LEU A 12 -38.88 -17.10 24.02
N ARG A 13 -38.79 -15.77 24.18
CA ARG A 13 -37.64 -15.12 24.86
C ARG A 13 -37.47 -15.56 26.31
N ARG A 14 -38.57 -15.76 27.06
CA ARG A 14 -38.52 -16.19 28.48
C ARG A 14 -38.04 -17.63 28.67
N TYR A 15 -38.30 -18.52 27.71
CA TYR A 15 -37.79 -19.90 27.76
C TYR A 15 -36.36 -20.01 27.24
N ALA A 16 -35.95 -19.08 26.36
CA ALA A 16 -34.62 -19.08 25.78
C ALA A 16 -33.53 -18.77 26.84
N SER A 17 -33.75 -17.84 27.78
CA SER A 17 -32.70 -17.31 28.66
C SER A 17 -31.87 -18.36 29.42
N ASP A 18 -32.52 -19.42 29.95
CA ASP A 18 -31.82 -20.50 30.67
C ASP A 18 -31.34 -21.64 29.76
N GLN A 19 -31.74 -21.66 28.48
CA GLN A 19 -31.44 -22.73 27.51
C GLN A 19 -30.78 -22.23 26.22
N ILE A 20 -30.24 -21.00 26.20
CA ILE A 20 -29.69 -20.36 24.98
C ILE A 20 -28.68 -21.27 24.31
N VAL A 21 -27.72 -21.81 25.06
CA VAL A 21 -26.69 -22.69 24.51
C VAL A 21 -27.28 -23.97 23.91
N THR A 22 -28.31 -24.54 24.52
CA THR A 22 -28.96 -25.76 24.02
C THR A 22 -29.70 -25.50 22.72
N LEU A 23 -30.44 -24.39 22.64
CA LEU A 23 -31.13 -23.98 21.42
C LEU A 23 -30.13 -23.59 20.32
N ALA A 24 -29.09 -22.84 20.68
CA ALA A 24 -28.00 -22.45 19.81
C ALA A 24 -27.30 -23.66 19.18
N LYS A 25 -27.10 -24.75 19.93
CA LYS A 25 -26.54 -26.00 19.38
C LYS A 25 -27.34 -26.55 18.20
N LEU A 26 -28.65 -26.30 18.12
CA LEU A 26 -29.49 -26.85 17.06
C LEU A 26 -29.51 -25.98 15.81
N VAL A 27 -29.32 -24.67 15.95
CA VAL A 27 -29.59 -23.72 14.84
C VAL A 27 -28.39 -22.88 14.43
N ILE A 28 -27.41 -22.65 15.32
CA ILE A 28 -26.30 -21.75 15.04
C ILE A 28 -25.23 -22.48 14.23
N GLU A 29 -24.89 -21.85 13.11
CA GLU A 29 -23.82 -22.26 12.21
C GLU A 29 -22.80 -21.12 12.04
N ASN A 30 -21.60 -21.49 11.61
CA ASN A 30 -20.55 -20.53 11.26
C ASN A 30 -20.56 -20.30 9.75
N ALA A 31 -20.87 -19.08 9.32
CA ALA A 31 -20.59 -18.66 7.95
C ALA A 31 -19.13 -18.19 7.86
N PHE A 32 -18.46 -18.51 6.75
CA PHE A 32 -17.11 -18.03 6.48
C PHE A 32 -17.16 -16.97 5.40
N GLN A 33 -16.55 -15.82 5.69
CA GLN A 33 -16.32 -14.78 4.69
C GLN A 33 -14.84 -14.75 4.32
N PRO A 34 -14.48 -14.89 3.03
CA PRO A 34 -13.09 -14.82 2.59
C PRO A 34 -12.48 -13.43 2.81
N ILE A 35 -11.25 -13.43 3.33
CA ILE A 35 -10.32 -12.31 3.35
C ILE A 35 -9.26 -12.59 2.29
N VAL A 36 -9.02 -11.63 1.41
CA VAL A 36 -8.26 -11.84 0.17
C VAL A 36 -7.11 -10.85 0.06
N GLU A 37 -5.97 -11.30 -0.45
CA GLU A 37 -4.84 -10.42 -0.72
C GLU A 37 -5.16 -9.44 -1.86
N ALA A 38 -5.00 -8.14 -1.61
CA ALA A 38 -5.33 -7.09 -2.58
C ALA A 38 -4.47 -7.19 -3.86
N GLY A 39 -3.22 -7.63 -3.72
CA GLY A 39 -2.26 -7.73 -4.82
C GLY A 39 -2.48 -8.94 -5.75
N THR A 40 -2.87 -10.10 -5.21
CA THR A 40 -2.95 -11.36 -5.99
C THR A 40 -4.35 -11.94 -6.11
N GLY A 41 -5.33 -11.42 -5.37
CA GLY A 41 -6.67 -12.02 -5.32
C GLY A 41 -6.69 -13.43 -4.70
N SER A 42 -5.60 -13.90 -4.09
CA SER A 42 -5.56 -15.19 -3.40
C SER A 42 -6.20 -15.08 -2.02
N VAL A 43 -6.95 -16.11 -1.62
CA VAL A 43 -7.53 -16.13 -0.28
C VAL A 43 -6.42 -16.24 0.76
N PHE A 44 -6.45 -15.30 1.70
CA PHE A 44 -5.57 -15.23 2.85
C PHE A 44 -6.14 -16.00 4.04
N GLY A 45 -7.45 -15.90 4.22
CA GLY A 45 -8.12 -16.44 5.38
C GLY A 45 -9.62 -16.29 5.32
N TYR A 46 -10.27 -16.65 6.42
CA TYR A 46 -11.72 -16.60 6.55
C TYR A 46 -12.11 -16.00 7.89
N GLU A 47 -13.03 -15.04 7.88
CA GLU A 47 -13.70 -14.59 9.08
C GLU A 47 -14.89 -15.50 9.40
N SER A 48 -14.98 -15.94 10.65
CA SER A 48 -16.09 -16.76 11.14
C SER A 48 -17.21 -15.90 11.72
N LEU A 49 -18.34 -15.89 11.04
CA LEU A 49 -19.52 -15.11 11.41
C LEU A 49 -20.66 -16.02 11.88
N MET A 50 -21.23 -15.72 13.04
CA MET A 50 -22.39 -16.45 13.58
C MET A 50 -23.64 -16.23 12.69
N ARG A 51 -24.35 -17.31 12.35
CA ARG A 51 -25.62 -17.28 11.60
C ARG A 51 -26.65 -18.26 12.20
N GLY A 52 -27.93 -18.01 11.95
CA GLY A 52 -29.04 -18.87 12.40
C GLY A 52 -29.71 -18.40 13.68
N GLN A 53 -29.25 -17.29 14.27
CA GLN A 53 -29.81 -16.70 15.49
C GLN A 53 -31.28 -16.25 15.35
N GLU A 54 -31.70 -15.91 14.13
CA GLU A 54 -33.08 -15.55 13.80
C GLU A 54 -34.05 -16.70 14.06
N ARG A 55 -33.58 -17.95 13.96
CA ARG A 55 -34.39 -19.16 14.20
C ARG A 55 -34.74 -19.37 15.66
N ILE A 56 -34.04 -18.68 16.56
CA ILE A 56 -34.27 -18.72 18.02
C ILE A 56 -34.68 -17.35 18.58
N GLY A 57 -35.07 -16.41 17.72
CA GLY A 57 -35.75 -15.17 18.09
C GLY A 57 -34.86 -13.96 18.35
N PHE A 58 -33.63 -13.96 17.84
CA PHE A 58 -32.70 -12.82 17.89
C PHE A 58 -32.49 -12.25 16.47
N ASP A 59 -32.58 -10.93 16.33
CA ASP A 59 -32.44 -10.30 15.01
C ASP A 59 -30.97 -10.19 14.60
N THR A 60 -30.06 -10.01 15.58
CA THR A 60 -28.63 -9.87 15.35
C THR A 60 -27.80 -10.84 16.21
N PRO A 61 -26.59 -11.22 15.78
CA PRO A 61 -25.65 -11.98 16.62
C PRO A 61 -25.33 -11.28 17.94
N VAL A 62 -25.34 -9.95 17.94
CA VAL A 62 -25.09 -9.13 19.13
C VAL A 62 -26.16 -9.35 20.20
N GLU A 63 -27.43 -9.42 19.83
CA GLU A 63 -28.53 -9.61 20.78
C GLU A 63 -28.44 -10.94 21.53
N ILE A 64 -28.07 -12.03 20.83
CA ILE A 64 -27.91 -13.33 21.48
C ILE A 64 -26.69 -13.35 22.42
N LEU A 65 -25.60 -12.66 22.07
CA LEU A 65 -24.43 -12.53 22.95
C LEU A 65 -24.78 -11.74 24.21
N ASP A 66 -25.53 -10.65 24.09
CA ASP A 66 -25.97 -9.83 25.22
C ASP A 66 -26.92 -10.61 26.16
N GLU A 67 -27.86 -11.37 25.60
CA GLU A 67 -28.75 -12.22 26.40
C GLU A 67 -27.98 -13.38 27.07
N ALA A 68 -27.03 -14.00 26.35
CA ALA A 68 -26.16 -15.03 26.92
C ALA A 68 -25.27 -14.49 28.04
N TYR A 69 -24.83 -13.24 27.95
CA TYR A 69 -24.12 -12.57 29.04
C TYR A 69 -25.02 -12.37 30.26
N ALA A 70 -26.23 -11.83 30.07
CA ALA A 70 -27.21 -11.63 31.13
C ALA A 70 -27.58 -12.95 31.85
N GLY A 71 -27.65 -14.05 31.09
CA GLY A 71 -27.90 -15.40 31.62
C GLY A 71 -26.66 -16.16 32.14
N GLY A 72 -25.47 -15.55 32.11
CA GLY A 72 -24.23 -16.21 32.55
C GLY A 72 -23.77 -17.38 31.66
N GLN A 73 -24.26 -17.45 30.42
CA GLN A 73 -23.99 -18.52 29.44
C GLN A 73 -23.01 -18.10 28.32
N LEU A 74 -22.55 -16.84 28.31
CA LEU A 74 -21.71 -16.29 27.24
C LEU A 74 -20.47 -17.15 26.94
N LEU A 75 -19.71 -17.55 27.97
CA LEU A 75 -18.51 -18.38 27.77
C LEU A 75 -18.84 -19.71 27.09
N ALA A 76 -19.94 -20.36 27.50
CA ALA A 76 -20.36 -21.63 26.93
C ALA A 76 -20.86 -21.50 25.49
N LEU A 77 -21.53 -20.38 25.17
CA LEU A 77 -21.97 -20.06 23.82
C LEU A 77 -20.77 -19.82 22.89
N GLU A 78 -19.85 -18.94 23.29
CA GLU A 78 -18.62 -18.63 22.53
C GLU A 78 -17.75 -19.87 22.31
N GLN A 79 -17.52 -20.68 23.35
CA GLN A 79 -16.78 -21.94 23.21
C GLN A 79 -17.42 -22.90 22.22
N MET A 80 -18.76 -22.99 22.21
CA MET A 80 -19.48 -23.82 21.24
C MET A 80 -19.29 -23.29 19.81
N VAL A 81 -19.43 -21.98 19.60
CA VAL A 81 -19.31 -21.34 18.28
C VAL A 81 -17.87 -21.45 17.75
N ALA A 82 -16.86 -21.17 18.58
CA ALA A 82 -15.45 -21.29 18.22
C ALA A 82 -15.06 -22.74 17.92
N SER A 83 -15.52 -23.72 18.70
CA SER A 83 -15.26 -25.14 18.44
C SER A 83 -15.84 -25.59 17.10
N ARG A 84 -17.05 -25.13 16.74
CA ARG A 84 -17.66 -25.39 15.43
C ARG A 84 -16.93 -24.72 14.29
N ALA A 85 -16.49 -23.47 14.48
CA ALA A 85 -15.67 -22.76 13.52
C ALA A 85 -14.38 -23.55 13.23
N LEU A 86 -13.66 -23.98 14.26
CA LEU A 86 -12.44 -24.79 14.11
C LEU A 86 -12.69 -26.12 13.41
N ALA A 87 -13.73 -26.85 13.82
CA ALA A 87 -14.07 -28.13 13.21
C ALA A 87 -14.41 -27.96 11.72
N LYS A 88 -15.16 -26.90 11.37
CA LYS A 88 -15.48 -26.57 9.97
C LYS A 88 -14.24 -26.12 9.20
N PHE A 89 -13.40 -25.28 9.78
CA PHE A 89 -12.16 -24.79 9.18
C PHE A 89 -11.18 -25.94 8.87
N ALA A 90 -11.07 -26.93 9.77
CA ALA A 90 -10.27 -28.13 9.54
C ALA A 90 -10.70 -28.96 8.32
N THR A 91 -11.91 -28.77 7.79
CA THR A 91 -12.40 -29.47 6.59
C THR A 91 -12.00 -28.80 5.28
N LEU A 92 -11.50 -27.57 5.33
CA LEU A 92 -11.10 -26.83 4.13
C LEU A 92 -9.79 -27.39 3.57
N ALA A 93 -9.64 -27.39 2.24
CA ALA A 93 -8.43 -27.94 1.60
C ALA A 93 -7.17 -27.10 1.86
N ASP A 94 -7.35 -25.80 2.11
CA ASP A 94 -6.32 -24.79 2.31
C ASP A 94 -6.11 -24.41 3.79
N PHE A 95 -6.73 -25.14 4.73
CA PHE A 95 -6.71 -24.79 6.17
C PHE A 95 -5.29 -24.66 6.75
N SER A 96 -4.32 -25.42 6.21
CA SER A 96 -2.92 -25.37 6.64
C SER A 96 -2.18 -24.10 6.22
N THR A 97 -2.74 -23.36 5.26
CA THR A 97 -2.17 -22.14 4.69
C THR A 97 -3.05 -20.90 4.89
N ALA A 98 -4.26 -21.07 5.42
CA ALA A 98 -5.23 -20.02 5.66
C ALA A 98 -5.23 -19.59 7.13
N THR A 99 -5.65 -18.36 7.39
CA THR A 99 -5.90 -17.86 8.76
C THR A 99 -7.40 -17.81 9.04
N LEU A 100 -7.84 -18.35 10.17
CA LEU A 100 -9.21 -18.25 10.68
C LEU A 100 -9.30 -17.05 11.63
N PHE A 101 -10.16 -16.09 11.30
CA PHE A 101 -10.44 -14.93 12.16
C PHE A 101 -11.67 -15.22 13.03
N LEU A 102 -11.49 -15.04 14.34
CA LEU A 102 -12.51 -15.26 15.36
C LEU A 102 -12.69 -13.97 16.17
N ASN A 103 -13.93 -13.51 16.24
CA ASN A 103 -14.33 -12.43 17.12
C ASN A 103 -14.16 -12.84 18.59
N LEU A 104 -13.63 -11.95 19.43
CA LEU A 104 -13.49 -12.15 20.87
C LEU A 104 -14.29 -11.12 21.65
N ASP A 105 -15.29 -11.58 22.40
CA ASP A 105 -16.07 -10.71 23.28
C ASP A 105 -15.26 -10.29 24.52
N VAL A 106 -15.10 -8.98 24.69
CA VAL A 106 -14.39 -8.31 25.78
C VAL A 106 -14.85 -8.76 27.16
N ARG A 107 -16.15 -9.07 27.32
CA ARG A 107 -16.72 -9.48 28.60
C ARG A 107 -16.19 -10.83 29.08
N LEU A 108 -15.52 -11.60 28.20
CA LEU A 108 -14.88 -12.85 28.54
C LEU A 108 -13.41 -12.71 28.97
N ILE A 109 -12.80 -11.51 28.89
CA ILE A 109 -11.40 -11.29 29.29
C ILE A 109 -11.11 -11.82 30.71
N PRO A 110 -11.95 -11.57 31.74
CA PRO A 110 -11.69 -12.10 33.09
C PRO A 110 -11.64 -13.63 33.16
N GLN A 111 -12.28 -14.30 32.21
CA GLN A 111 -12.33 -15.77 32.08
C GLN A 111 -11.43 -16.27 30.94
N GLY A 112 -10.64 -15.37 30.32
CA GLY A 112 -9.92 -15.60 29.08
C GLY A 112 -8.90 -16.73 29.18
N GLU A 113 -8.32 -16.96 30.36
CA GLU A 113 -7.38 -18.07 30.56
C GLU A 113 -8.00 -19.43 30.25
N ARG A 114 -9.19 -19.69 30.80
CA ARG A 114 -9.92 -20.95 30.59
C ARG A 114 -10.40 -21.08 29.14
N MET A 115 -10.74 -19.97 28.51
CA MET A 115 -11.11 -19.95 27.09
C MET A 115 -9.94 -20.40 26.21
N VAL A 116 -8.76 -19.80 26.41
CA VAL A 116 -7.54 -20.09 25.64
C VAL A 116 -7.11 -21.54 25.81
N GLU A 117 -7.12 -22.07 27.03
CA GLU A 117 -6.75 -23.47 27.29
C GLU A 117 -7.65 -24.48 26.57
N ASN A 118 -8.97 -24.26 26.60
CA ASN A 118 -9.91 -25.12 25.90
C ASN A 118 -9.74 -25.04 24.38
N LEU A 119 -9.51 -23.83 23.85
CA LEU A 119 -9.27 -23.66 22.42
C LEU A 119 -8.00 -24.37 21.97
N LEU A 120 -6.91 -24.28 22.75
CA LEU A 120 -5.67 -25.00 22.48
C LEU A 120 -5.87 -26.52 22.43
N GLN A 121 -6.72 -27.07 23.29
CA GLN A 121 -7.03 -28.50 23.26
C GLN A 121 -7.77 -28.90 21.97
N HIS A 122 -8.68 -28.05 21.49
CA HIS A 122 -9.35 -28.28 20.20
C HIS A 122 -8.37 -28.17 19.02
N LEU A 123 -7.52 -27.15 19.01
CA LEU A 123 -6.49 -26.95 17.99
C LEU A 123 -5.53 -28.13 17.90
N LYS A 124 -5.05 -28.63 19.04
CA LYS A 124 -4.22 -29.85 19.11
C LYS A 124 -4.94 -31.07 18.52
N THR A 125 -6.22 -31.21 18.83
CA THR A 125 -7.03 -32.34 18.32
C THR A 125 -7.23 -32.26 16.80
N ALA A 126 -7.38 -31.05 16.27
CA ALA A 126 -7.57 -30.77 14.84
C ALA A 126 -6.24 -30.64 14.07
N ASN A 127 -5.09 -30.71 14.74
CA ASN A 127 -3.76 -30.46 14.17
C ASN A 127 -3.65 -29.10 13.47
N ILE A 128 -4.23 -28.06 14.08
CA ILE A 128 -4.19 -26.68 13.58
C ILE A 128 -3.21 -25.90 14.47
N PRO A 129 -2.19 -25.23 13.90
CA PRO A 129 -1.29 -24.42 14.70
C PRO A 129 -2.01 -23.15 15.21
N PRO A 130 -1.73 -22.66 16.44
CA PRO A 130 -2.35 -21.45 16.97
C PRO A 130 -2.19 -20.22 16.07
N SER A 131 -1.11 -20.15 15.29
CA SER A 131 -0.82 -19.08 14.33
C SER A 131 -1.76 -19.03 13.12
N SER A 132 -2.48 -20.11 12.85
CA SER A 132 -3.57 -20.12 11.86
C SER A 132 -4.85 -19.51 12.42
N VAL A 133 -4.88 -19.03 13.67
CA VAL A 133 -6.04 -18.37 14.27
C VAL A 133 -5.69 -16.94 14.66
N CYS A 134 -6.55 -16.01 14.24
CA CYS A 134 -6.48 -14.60 14.60
C CYS A 134 -7.69 -14.23 15.47
N PHE A 135 -7.45 -13.57 16.59
CA PHE A 135 -8.52 -13.00 17.39
C PHE A 135 -8.75 -11.54 17.05
N GLU A 136 -10.01 -11.18 16.84
CA GLU A 136 -10.45 -9.80 16.59
C GLU A 136 -11.00 -9.20 17.88
N PHE A 137 -10.43 -8.05 18.27
CA PHE A 137 -10.92 -7.29 19.40
C PHE A 137 -11.88 -6.22 18.93
N SER A 138 -13.14 -6.33 19.35
CA SER A 138 -14.13 -5.27 19.12
C SER A 138 -13.94 -4.13 20.14
N GLU A 139 -14.12 -2.91 19.65
CA GLU A 139 -14.16 -1.66 20.41
C GLU A 139 -15.48 -1.41 21.17
N ARG A 140 -16.50 -2.26 20.96
CA ARG A 140 -17.83 -2.11 21.56
C ARG A 140 -17.80 -1.96 23.09
N PHE A 141 -16.72 -2.43 23.72
CA PHE A 141 -16.44 -2.24 25.13
C PHE A 141 -15.03 -1.67 25.31
N ASP A 142 -14.82 -0.81 26.32
CA ASP A 142 -13.50 -0.23 26.60
C ASP A 142 -12.52 -1.30 27.11
N ASN A 143 -11.84 -1.93 26.16
CA ASN A 143 -10.80 -2.94 26.38
C ASN A 143 -9.70 -2.45 27.33
N THR A 144 -9.35 -1.16 27.23
CA THR A 144 -8.19 -0.60 27.94
C THR A 144 -8.48 -0.29 29.40
N SER A 145 -9.76 -0.28 29.78
CA SER A 145 -10.19 -0.16 31.18
C SER A 145 -10.07 -1.47 31.97
N VAL A 146 -9.91 -2.61 31.29
CA VAL A 146 -9.86 -3.94 31.91
C VAL A 146 -8.41 -4.29 32.30
N PRO A 147 -8.08 -4.42 33.60
CA PRO A 147 -6.70 -4.68 34.06
C PRO A 147 -6.10 -5.97 33.50
N GLU A 148 -6.92 -7.00 33.27
CA GLU A 148 -6.50 -8.31 32.81
C GLU A 148 -6.24 -8.38 31.29
N PHE A 149 -6.63 -7.35 30.53
CA PHE A 149 -6.55 -7.35 29.07
C PHE A 149 -5.11 -7.50 28.55
N ALA A 150 -4.18 -6.72 29.09
CA ALA A 150 -2.78 -6.78 28.71
C ALA A 150 -2.16 -8.17 28.96
N ALA A 151 -2.55 -8.82 30.06
CA ALA A 151 -2.10 -10.18 30.38
C ALA A 151 -2.65 -11.21 29.39
N LEU A 152 -3.92 -11.09 29.00
CA LEU A 152 -4.53 -11.95 27.99
C LEU A 152 -3.86 -11.78 26.61
N VAL A 153 -3.68 -10.54 26.15
CA VAL A 153 -2.97 -10.23 24.89
C VAL A 153 -1.57 -10.85 24.89
N SER A 154 -0.81 -10.69 25.98
CA SER A 154 0.52 -11.30 26.11
C SER A 154 0.46 -12.83 26.04
N LYS A 155 -0.52 -13.46 26.69
CA LYS A 155 -0.72 -14.92 26.68
C LYS A 155 -1.08 -15.43 25.28
N LEU A 156 -2.00 -14.77 24.59
CA LEU A 156 -2.41 -15.12 23.23
C LEU A 156 -1.20 -15.09 22.28
N ARG A 157 -0.42 -14.00 22.29
CA ARG A 157 0.78 -13.88 21.44
C ARG A 157 1.85 -14.92 21.78
N LYS A 158 2.15 -15.13 23.06
CA LYS A 158 3.12 -16.16 23.50
C LYS A 158 2.72 -17.57 23.09
N THR A 159 1.42 -17.81 22.95
CA THR A 159 0.87 -19.10 22.49
C THR A 159 0.97 -19.24 20.97
N GLY A 160 1.18 -18.15 20.23
CA GLY A 160 1.30 -18.10 18.78
C GLY A 160 0.06 -17.58 18.06
N PHE A 161 -1.01 -17.19 18.76
CA PHE A 161 -2.20 -16.59 18.14
C PHE A 161 -1.88 -15.24 17.52
N LYS A 162 -2.55 -14.94 16.40
CA LYS A 162 -2.53 -13.61 15.79
C LYS A 162 -3.61 -12.72 16.40
N LEU A 163 -3.41 -11.42 16.35
CA LEU A 163 -4.32 -10.43 16.92
C LEU A 163 -4.71 -9.37 15.89
N ALA A 164 -5.98 -8.98 15.88
CA ALA A 164 -6.52 -7.95 15.03
C ALA A 164 -7.34 -6.93 15.84
N ILE A 165 -7.27 -5.67 15.43
CA ILE A 165 -8.18 -4.61 15.87
C ILE A 165 -9.31 -4.53 14.86
N ASP A 166 -10.55 -4.65 15.33
CA ASP A 166 -11.76 -4.61 14.50
C ASP A 166 -12.39 -3.21 14.48
N ASP A 167 -13.18 -2.91 13.45
CA ASP A 167 -13.98 -1.67 13.31
C ASP A 167 -13.21 -0.33 13.42
N PHE A 168 -11.93 -0.26 13.03
CA PHE A 168 -11.08 0.90 13.29
C PHE A 168 -11.65 2.23 12.76
N GLY A 169 -11.83 3.19 13.68
CA GLY A 169 -12.20 4.58 13.39
C GLY A 169 -13.68 4.91 13.60
N VAL A 170 -14.47 3.96 14.12
CA VAL A 170 -15.88 4.17 14.51
C VAL A 170 -16.02 4.37 16.03
N GLY A 171 -15.03 3.91 16.82
CA GLY A 171 -15.11 3.82 18.26
C GLY A 171 -14.20 4.77 19.05
N HIS A 172 -13.96 4.37 20.30
CA HIS A 172 -13.08 5.06 21.22
C HIS A 172 -12.02 4.10 21.76
N GLY A 173 -10.75 4.30 21.40
CA GLY A 173 -9.61 3.63 22.02
C GLY A 173 -8.82 2.69 21.09
N GLU A 174 -9.21 2.56 19.83
CA GLU A 174 -8.53 1.73 18.82
C GLU A 174 -7.12 2.23 18.54
N MET A 175 -6.93 3.56 18.48
CA MET A 175 -5.61 4.16 18.35
C MET A 175 -4.74 3.84 19.59
N LYS A 176 -5.33 3.87 20.78
CA LYS A 176 -4.63 3.49 22.01
C LYS A 176 -4.25 2.01 21.99
N LEU A 177 -5.15 1.15 21.53
CA LEU A 177 -4.90 -0.29 21.39
C LEU A 177 -3.76 -0.56 20.39
N LEU A 178 -3.76 0.13 19.25
CA LEU A 178 -2.72 0.06 18.23
C LEU A 178 -1.36 0.54 18.76
N CYS A 179 -1.34 1.58 19.59
CA CYS A 179 -0.11 2.10 20.19
C CYS A 179 0.43 1.24 21.35
N ASP A 180 -0.45 0.77 22.23
CA ASP A 180 -0.07 0.11 23.48
C ASP A 180 0.22 -1.39 23.27
N HIS A 181 -0.32 -1.98 22.20
CA HIS A 181 -0.23 -3.41 21.95
C HIS A 181 0.20 -3.76 20.52
N PRO A 182 1.19 -4.64 20.36
CA PRO A 182 1.58 -5.15 19.05
C PRO A 182 0.50 -6.08 18.49
N VAL A 183 -0.17 -5.62 17.44
CA VAL A 183 -1.22 -6.35 16.70
C VAL A 183 -0.75 -6.69 15.29
N ASP A 184 -1.27 -7.78 14.73
CA ASP A 184 -0.90 -8.28 13.41
C ASP A 184 -1.72 -7.63 12.30
N TYR A 185 -2.99 -7.35 12.58
CA TYR A 185 -3.92 -6.74 11.63
C TYR A 185 -4.71 -5.57 12.21
N LEU A 186 -4.98 -4.60 11.35
CA LEU A 186 -5.89 -3.49 11.57
C LEU A 186 -7.01 -3.58 10.54
N LYS A 187 -8.25 -3.80 10.98
CA LYS A 187 -9.42 -3.85 10.10
C LYS A 187 -10.04 -2.46 10.05
N ILE A 188 -10.04 -1.85 8.86
CA ILE A 188 -10.62 -0.53 8.61
C ILE A 188 -12.09 -0.71 8.26
N ASP A 189 -12.94 -0.09 9.07
CA ASP A 189 -14.39 -0.17 8.90
C ASP A 189 -14.84 0.38 7.53
N ARG A 190 -15.97 -0.18 7.07
CA ARG A 190 -16.67 0.21 5.86
C ARG A 190 -16.92 1.72 5.77
N HIS A 191 -17.12 2.42 6.89
CA HIS A 191 -17.32 3.88 6.90
C HIS A 191 -16.22 4.63 6.14
N PHE A 192 -14.97 4.17 6.22
CA PHE A 192 -13.83 4.78 5.53
C PHE A 192 -13.68 4.29 4.08
N VAL A 193 -14.12 3.07 3.80
CA VAL A 193 -13.98 2.41 2.50
C VAL A 193 -15.09 2.82 1.54
N ALA A 194 -16.32 2.94 2.00
CA ALA A 194 -17.47 3.27 1.17
C ALA A 194 -17.27 4.61 0.43
N ASP A 195 -17.45 4.63 -0.90
CA ASP A 195 -17.26 5.80 -1.75
C ASP A 195 -15.86 6.46 -1.64
N VAL A 196 -14.83 5.71 -1.23
CA VAL A 196 -13.46 6.24 -1.11
C VAL A 196 -12.93 6.74 -2.45
N ASP A 197 -13.32 6.11 -3.55
CA ASP A 197 -13.02 6.53 -4.92
C ASP A 197 -13.58 7.92 -5.25
N ARG A 198 -14.62 8.40 -4.55
CA ARG A 198 -15.27 9.70 -4.82
C ARG A 198 -14.89 10.80 -3.85
N SER A 199 -14.34 10.46 -2.69
CA SER A 199 -14.08 11.41 -1.61
C SER A 199 -12.59 11.65 -1.39
N PRO A 200 -12.03 12.79 -1.84
CA PRO A 200 -10.62 13.12 -1.62
C PRO A 200 -10.21 13.06 -0.14
N ARG A 201 -11.12 13.43 0.77
CA ARG A 201 -10.90 13.35 2.21
C ARG A 201 -10.75 11.90 2.68
N LYS A 202 -11.63 10.98 2.25
CA LYS A 202 -11.52 9.56 2.60
C LYS A 202 -10.25 8.94 2.02
N ARG A 203 -9.88 9.27 0.78
CA ARG A 203 -8.61 8.83 0.18
C ARG A 203 -7.41 9.22 1.02
N HIS A 204 -7.36 10.48 1.46
CA HIS A 204 -6.28 10.98 2.31
C HIS A 204 -6.24 10.30 3.68
N LEU A 205 -7.40 10.11 4.32
CA LEU A 205 -7.50 9.41 5.61
C LEU A 205 -7.06 7.95 5.49
N LEU A 206 -7.59 7.21 4.50
CA LEU A 206 -7.24 5.82 4.26
C LEU A 206 -5.72 5.67 4.05
N LYS A 207 -5.12 6.48 3.18
CA LYS A 207 -3.68 6.47 2.95
C LYS A 207 -2.87 6.71 4.23
N ASN A 208 -3.28 7.67 5.07
CA ASN A 208 -2.56 7.94 6.33
C ASN A 208 -2.73 6.80 7.35
N ILE A 209 -3.92 6.21 7.46
CA ILE A 209 -4.16 5.07 8.37
C ILE A 209 -3.29 3.88 7.95
N VAL A 210 -3.25 3.58 6.65
CA VAL A 210 -2.39 2.52 6.10
C VAL A 210 -0.92 2.78 6.42
N ASN A 211 -0.45 4.00 6.17
CA ASN A 211 0.93 4.38 6.48
C ASN A 211 1.27 4.22 7.96
N ILE A 212 0.39 4.65 8.87
CA ILE A 212 0.60 4.52 10.31
C ILE A 212 0.67 3.04 10.70
N ALA A 213 -0.28 2.22 10.22
CA ALA A 213 -0.30 0.79 10.51
C ALA A 213 1.00 0.12 10.03
N HIS A 214 1.44 0.40 8.81
CA HIS A 214 2.69 -0.14 8.26
C HIS A 214 3.94 0.31 9.03
N VAL A 215 4.00 1.57 9.45
CA VAL A 215 5.09 2.08 10.30
C VAL A 215 5.14 1.34 11.65
N LEU A 216 3.98 0.93 12.18
CA LEU A 216 3.89 0.13 13.39
C LEU A 216 4.06 -1.39 13.15
N GLY A 217 4.28 -1.81 11.90
CA GLY A 217 4.43 -3.22 11.52
C GLY A 217 3.12 -4.01 11.50
N THR A 218 1.98 -3.33 11.45
CA THR A 218 0.63 -3.91 11.39
C THR A 218 0.09 -3.89 9.96
N ARG A 219 -0.48 -5.01 9.51
CA ARG A 219 -1.10 -5.13 8.18
C ARG A 219 -2.53 -4.62 8.19
N VAL A 220 -3.02 -4.13 7.06
CA VAL A 220 -4.35 -3.53 6.96
C VAL A 220 -5.31 -4.43 6.19
N ILE A 221 -6.50 -4.61 6.76
CA ILE A 221 -7.65 -5.24 6.11
C ILE A 221 -8.69 -4.14 5.85
N ALA A 222 -9.09 -3.89 4.60
CA ALA A 222 -10.21 -3.00 4.31
C ALA A 222 -11.52 -3.78 4.22
N GLU A 223 -12.52 -3.35 4.98
CA GLU A 223 -13.82 -4.01 5.06
C GLU A 223 -14.91 -3.34 4.22
N GLY A 224 -15.93 -4.14 3.91
CA GLY A 224 -17.14 -3.64 3.27
C GLY A 224 -16.93 -3.18 1.84
N ILE A 225 -15.94 -3.72 1.12
CA ILE A 225 -15.75 -3.41 -0.32
C ILE A 225 -16.94 -3.96 -1.13
N GLU A 226 -17.64 -3.07 -1.82
CA GLU A 226 -18.82 -3.42 -2.62
C GLU A 226 -18.66 -3.14 -4.11
N THR A 227 -17.70 -2.28 -4.47
CA THR A 227 -17.46 -1.89 -5.86
C THR A 227 -16.02 -2.12 -6.29
N GLU A 228 -15.83 -2.23 -7.61
CA GLU A 228 -14.50 -2.31 -8.22
C GLU A 228 -13.68 -1.04 -7.94
N ALA A 229 -14.31 0.13 -7.96
CA ALA A 229 -13.64 1.41 -7.74
C ALA A 229 -13.08 1.52 -6.31
N GLU A 230 -13.84 1.08 -5.29
CA GLU A 230 -13.36 1.00 -3.91
C GLU A 230 -12.19 0.03 -3.78
N PHE A 231 -12.28 -1.16 -4.40
CA PHE A 231 -11.18 -2.13 -4.42
C PHE A 231 -9.90 -1.54 -5.03
N LEU A 232 -10.01 -0.89 -6.18
CA LEU A 232 -8.88 -0.25 -6.87
C LEU A 232 -8.24 0.85 -6.01
N ALA A 233 -9.06 1.66 -5.35
CA ALA A 233 -8.59 2.71 -4.44
C ALA A 233 -7.89 2.14 -3.20
N CYS A 234 -8.47 1.15 -2.51
CA CYS A 234 -7.84 0.47 -1.38
C CYS A 234 -6.48 -0.10 -1.75
N ARG A 235 -6.41 -0.80 -2.89
CA ARG A 235 -5.17 -1.37 -3.39
C ARG A 235 -4.14 -0.29 -3.75
N GLU A 236 -4.57 0.81 -4.36
CA GLU A 236 -3.68 1.94 -4.67
C GLU A 236 -3.05 2.55 -3.42
N TYR A 237 -3.80 2.63 -2.33
CA TYR A 237 -3.33 3.23 -1.08
C TYR A 237 -2.60 2.25 -0.16
N GLY A 238 -2.25 1.06 -0.65
CA GLY A 238 -1.41 0.11 0.07
C GLY A 238 -2.16 -0.80 1.05
N VAL A 239 -3.48 -0.94 0.93
CA VAL A 239 -4.21 -1.94 1.73
C VAL A 239 -3.73 -3.34 1.35
N ASP A 240 -3.34 -4.14 2.36
CA ASP A 240 -2.77 -5.47 2.16
C ASP A 240 -3.84 -6.52 1.83
N LEU A 241 -4.94 -6.48 2.57
CA LEU A 241 -6.00 -7.47 2.57
C LEU A 241 -7.37 -6.80 2.41
N VAL A 242 -8.31 -7.49 1.77
CA VAL A 242 -9.64 -6.95 1.48
C VAL A 242 -10.73 -7.96 1.80
N GLN A 243 -11.86 -7.44 2.26
CA GLN A 243 -13.09 -8.18 2.52
C GLN A 243 -14.30 -7.35 2.12
N GLY A 244 -15.32 -8.01 1.56
CA GLY A 244 -16.55 -7.34 1.14
C GLY A 244 -17.35 -8.13 0.12
N TRP A 245 -18.55 -7.64 -0.19
CA TRP A 245 -19.46 -8.33 -1.11
C TRP A 245 -19.00 -8.34 -2.55
N PHE A 246 -18.16 -7.38 -2.95
CA PHE A 246 -17.50 -7.40 -4.25
C PHE A 246 -16.64 -8.66 -4.43
N ILE A 247 -16.00 -9.11 -3.34
CA ILE A 247 -15.15 -10.30 -3.31
C ILE A 247 -16.01 -11.56 -3.15
N ALA A 248 -16.67 -11.69 -2.00
CA ALA A 248 -17.55 -12.80 -1.65
C ALA A 248 -18.39 -12.47 -0.41
N ARG A 249 -19.65 -12.94 -0.42
CA ARG A 249 -20.52 -12.89 0.76
C ARG A 249 -20.18 -14.03 1.75
N PRO A 250 -20.47 -13.86 3.05
CA PRO A 250 -20.36 -14.94 4.01
C PRO A 250 -21.22 -16.14 3.61
N THR A 251 -20.69 -17.36 3.71
CA THR A 251 -21.43 -18.59 3.37
C THR A 251 -21.26 -19.69 4.40
N THR A 252 -22.34 -20.42 4.68
CA THR A 252 -22.28 -21.63 5.51
C THR A 252 -21.82 -22.86 4.70
N PHE A 253 -21.80 -22.79 3.37
CA PHE A 253 -21.42 -23.90 2.50
C PHE A 253 -19.93 -23.84 2.12
N THR A 254 -19.15 -24.82 2.59
CA THR A 254 -17.70 -24.88 2.29
C THR A 254 -17.41 -25.07 0.80
N THR A 255 -18.34 -25.64 0.02
CA THR A 255 -18.23 -25.83 -1.42
C THR A 255 -18.25 -24.54 -2.24
N GLU A 256 -18.74 -23.44 -1.66
CA GLU A 256 -18.77 -22.13 -2.31
C GLU A 256 -17.47 -21.33 -2.10
N LEU A 257 -16.62 -21.77 -1.16
CA LEU A 257 -15.34 -21.14 -0.88
C LEU A 257 -14.35 -21.46 -2.00
N LYS A 258 -13.67 -20.41 -2.47
CA LYS A 258 -12.66 -20.48 -3.54
C LYS A 258 -11.31 -20.17 -2.93
N SER A 259 -10.23 -20.67 -3.54
CA SER A 259 -8.86 -20.34 -3.13
C SER A 259 -8.34 -19.02 -3.71
N SER A 260 -8.97 -18.49 -4.76
CA SER A 260 -8.63 -17.20 -5.36
C SER A 260 -9.76 -16.63 -6.23
N PHE A 261 -9.66 -15.34 -6.56
CA PHE A 261 -10.63 -14.59 -7.34
C PHE A 261 -9.97 -13.93 -8.56
N ALA A 262 -10.21 -14.51 -9.74
CA ALA A 262 -9.57 -14.07 -10.99
C ALA A 262 -9.87 -12.60 -11.36
N HIS A 263 -11.09 -12.11 -11.09
CA HIS A 263 -11.46 -10.73 -11.39
C HIS A 263 -10.62 -9.70 -10.61
N LEU A 264 -10.07 -10.07 -9.45
CA LEU A 264 -9.14 -9.22 -8.69
C LEU A 264 -7.71 -9.26 -9.28
N GLN A 265 -7.31 -10.39 -9.84
CA GLN A 265 -5.99 -10.59 -10.47
C GLN A 265 -5.82 -9.77 -11.74
N ASP A 266 -6.83 -9.80 -12.61
CA ASP A 266 -6.75 -9.14 -13.92
C ASP A 266 -6.68 -7.61 -13.77
N LEU A 267 -7.35 -7.07 -12.74
CA LEU A 267 -7.21 -5.67 -12.34
C LEU A 267 -5.77 -5.33 -11.89
N GLY A 268 -5.02 -6.28 -11.34
CA GLY A 268 -3.65 -6.08 -10.85
C GLY A 268 -2.59 -6.10 -11.96
N LYS A 269 -2.83 -6.85 -13.04
CA LYS A 269 -1.89 -6.96 -14.18
C LYS A 269 -1.70 -5.64 -14.92
N LEU A 270 -2.72 -4.78 -14.96
CA LEU A 270 -2.67 -3.47 -15.63
C LEU A 270 -1.62 -2.53 -15.02
N LYS A 271 -1.30 -2.66 -13.72
CA LYS A 271 -0.25 -1.88 -13.02
C LYS A 271 1.09 -2.62 -12.92
N ARG A 272 1.09 -3.96 -12.75
CA ARG A 272 2.32 -4.78 -12.59
C ARG A 272 3.27 -4.82 -13.79
N ASN A 273 2.85 -4.37 -14.98
CA ASN A 273 3.73 -4.38 -16.16
C ASN A 273 4.87 -3.36 -16.13
N ASN A 274 4.92 -2.45 -15.15
CA ASN A 274 6.09 -1.59 -14.91
C ASN A 274 6.63 -1.87 -13.50
N GLN A 275 7.66 -2.72 -13.38
CA GLN A 275 8.45 -2.79 -12.15
C GLN A 275 8.99 -1.39 -11.85
N SER A 276 8.75 -0.89 -10.65
CA SER A 276 9.29 0.42 -10.25
C SER A 276 10.83 0.33 -10.20
N LEU A 277 11.49 1.47 -10.42
CA LEU A 277 12.94 1.52 -10.26
C LEU A 277 13.37 1.07 -8.85
N ASP A 278 12.57 1.43 -7.85
CA ASP A 278 12.77 1.02 -6.45
C ASP A 278 12.72 -0.50 -6.31
N GLU A 279 11.68 -1.17 -6.81
CA GLU A 279 11.55 -2.63 -6.72
C GLU A 279 12.78 -3.33 -7.34
N ILE A 280 13.23 -2.87 -8.50
CA ILE A 280 14.41 -3.43 -9.19
C ILE A 280 15.67 -3.26 -8.33
N LEU A 281 15.87 -2.08 -7.74
CA LEU A 281 17.05 -1.78 -6.93
C LEU A 281 17.02 -2.52 -5.59
N ILE A 282 15.86 -2.57 -4.93
CA ILE A 282 15.63 -3.31 -3.69
C ILE A 282 15.94 -4.79 -3.92
N ARG A 283 15.34 -5.42 -4.95
CA ARG A 283 15.57 -6.84 -5.29
C ARG A 283 17.04 -7.20 -5.46
N LYS A 284 17.89 -6.27 -5.89
CA LYS A 284 19.34 -6.49 -6.02
C LYS A 284 20.09 -6.51 -4.68
N GLN A 285 19.56 -5.88 -3.64
CA GLN A 285 20.19 -5.81 -2.32
C GLN A 285 19.54 -6.75 -1.29
N ILE A 286 18.51 -7.51 -1.67
CA ILE A 286 17.86 -8.49 -0.77
C ILE A 286 18.86 -9.57 -0.38
N GLU A 287 19.01 -9.79 0.92
CA GLU A 287 19.69 -10.95 1.47
C GLU A 287 18.68 -12.02 1.81
N ARG A 288 18.81 -13.21 1.22
CA ARG A 288 17.93 -14.34 1.51
C ARG A 288 18.52 -15.22 2.59
N LEU A 289 18.21 -14.89 3.84
CA LEU A 289 18.60 -15.71 4.99
C LEU A 289 17.74 -16.99 5.08
N PRO A 290 18.30 -18.10 5.60
CA PRO A 290 17.53 -19.24 6.08
C PRO A 290 16.48 -18.78 7.10
N ALA A 291 15.31 -19.41 7.11
CA ALA A 291 14.26 -19.06 8.05
C ALA A 291 13.97 -20.21 9.01
N VAL A 292 13.47 -19.84 10.19
CA VAL A 292 13.01 -20.75 11.24
C VAL A 292 11.50 -20.75 11.24
N TYR A 293 10.85 -21.91 11.37
CA TYR A 293 9.39 -21.95 11.54
C TYR A 293 9.02 -21.93 13.01
N GLU A 294 7.92 -21.28 13.37
CA GLU A 294 7.46 -21.16 14.76
C GLU A 294 7.21 -22.50 15.48
N ASN A 295 6.93 -23.54 14.70
CA ASN A 295 6.69 -24.91 15.17
C ASN A 295 7.96 -25.76 15.18
N ASP A 296 9.11 -25.21 14.78
CA ASP A 296 10.38 -25.92 14.86
C ASP A 296 10.79 -26.12 16.33
N GLY A 297 11.58 -27.16 16.59
CA GLY A 297 12.19 -27.36 17.90
C GLY A 297 13.34 -26.38 18.13
N ILE A 298 13.50 -25.91 19.36
CA ILE A 298 14.57 -24.96 19.72
C ILE A 298 15.99 -25.48 19.39
N ASP A 299 16.19 -26.81 19.37
CA ASP A 299 17.45 -27.43 18.96
C ASP A 299 17.82 -27.13 17.50
N SER A 300 16.83 -27.06 16.61
CA SER A 300 17.06 -26.70 15.20
C SER A 300 17.56 -25.26 15.06
N VAL A 301 17.05 -24.35 15.90
CA VAL A 301 17.47 -22.95 15.96
C VAL A 301 18.91 -22.85 16.43
N PHE A 302 19.28 -23.59 17.49
CA PHE A 302 20.67 -23.63 17.97
C PHE A 302 21.63 -24.16 16.91
N GLU A 303 21.26 -25.23 16.20
CA GLU A 303 22.07 -25.76 15.10
C GLU A 303 22.15 -24.77 13.93
N LEU A 304 21.09 -24.00 13.67
CA LEU A 304 21.09 -22.97 12.64
C LEU A 304 22.09 -21.84 12.97
N PHE A 305 22.07 -21.30 14.18
CA PHE A 305 23.06 -20.31 14.63
C PHE A 305 24.49 -20.88 14.64
N ARG A 306 24.66 -22.12 15.11
CA ARG A 306 25.97 -22.78 15.11
C ARG A 306 26.57 -22.91 13.72
N ARG A 307 25.76 -23.22 12.70
CA ARG A 307 26.20 -23.32 11.29
C ARG A 307 26.51 -21.95 10.68
N ASN A 308 25.99 -20.87 11.26
CA ASN A 308 26.08 -19.51 10.73
C ASN A 308 26.57 -18.53 11.82
N PRO A 309 27.82 -18.67 12.32
CA PRO A 309 28.32 -17.94 13.48
C PRO A 309 28.49 -16.43 13.28
N ARG A 310 28.34 -15.93 12.05
CA ARG A 310 28.38 -14.50 11.73
C ARG A 310 27.00 -13.86 11.71
N GLN A 311 25.94 -14.66 11.75
CA GLN A 311 24.57 -14.19 11.67
C GLN A 311 24.03 -13.91 13.08
N ALA A 312 23.56 -12.69 13.31
CA ALA A 312 23.04 -12.27 14.61
C ALA A 312 21.58 -12.69 14.83
N PHE A 313 20.80 -12.79 13.75
CA PHE A 313 19.38 -13.13 13.80
C PHE A 313 18.92 -13.96 12.59
N PHE A 314 17.79 -14.65 12.74
CA PHE A 314 17.09 -15.29 11.62
C PHE A 314 15.62 -14.88 11.56
N PRO A 315 15.01 -14.77 10.37
CA PRO A 315 13.58 -14.56 10.24
C PRO A 315 12.82 -15.78 10.74
N VAL A 316 11.74 -15.52 11.48
CA VAL A 316 10.80 -16.55 11.95
C VAL A 316 9.55 -16.49 11.08
N LEU A 317 9.12 -17.63 10.55
CA LEU A 317 7.94 -17.75 9.71
C LEU A 317 6.86 -18.58 10.41
N ASN A 318 5.62 -18.31 10.06
CA ASN A 318 4.52 -19.21 10.40
C ASN A 318 4.39 -20.37 9.40
N ALA A 319 3.44 -21.27 9.65
CA ALA A 319 3.12 -22.39 8.77
C ALA A 319 2.82 -21.99 7.30
N ASN A 320 2.38 -20.74 7.06
CA ASN A 320 2.02 -20.22 5.74
C ASN A 320 3.22 -19.60 5.00
N GLY A 321 4.40 -19.54 5.62
CA GLY A 321 5.58 -18.85 5.10
C GLY A 321 5.52 -17.32 5.25
N GLU A 322 4.59 -16.79 6.06
CA GLU A 322 4.53 -15.37 6.41
C GLU A 322 5.53 -15.08 7.52
N PRO A 323 6.27 -13.96 7.43
CA PRO A 323 7.17 -13.56 8.50
C PRO A 323 6.41 -13.13 9.74
N ARG A 324 6.92 -13.55 10.89
CA ARG A 324 6.43 -13.23 12.23
C ARG A 324 7.30 -12.20 12.95
N GLY A 325 8.53 -12.03 12.50
CA GLY A 325 9.57 -11.26 13.15
C GLY A 325 10.92 -11.96 12.99
N ILE A 326 11.84 -11.69 13.91
CA ILE A 326 13.16 -12.30 13.94
C ILE A 326 13.41 -13.01 15.28
N ILE A 327 14.31 -13.97 15.27
CA ILE A 327 14.91 -14.53 16.48
C ILE A 327 16.36 -14.10 16.53
N HIS A 328 16.75 -13.42 17.62
CA HIS A 328 18.11 -12.92 17.78
C HIS A 328 18.93 -13.83 18.71
N GLU A 329 20.19 -14.09 18.36
CA GLU A 329 21.08 -15.02 19.06
C GLU A 329 21.23 -14.65 20.55
N GLN A 330 21.24 -13.35 20.86
CA GLN A 330 21.45 -12.83 22.22
C GLN A 330 20.42 -13.34 23.24
N HIS A 331 19.15 -13.49 22.86
CA HIS A 331 18.11 -14.00 23.79
C HIS A 331 18.28 -15.49 24.06
N LEU A 332 18.88 -16.20 23.12
CA LEU A 332 19.17 -17.62 23.26
C LEU A 332 20.43 -17.85 24.11
N LYS A 333 21.40 -16.92 24.10
CA LYS A 333 22.63 -17.00 24.90
C LYS A 333 22.33 -17.15 26.39
N GLU A 334 21.35 -16.43 26.92
CA GLU A 334 20.97 -16.52 28.34
C GLU A 334 20.62 -17.95 28.77
N TYR A 335 20.00 -18.73 27.87
CA TYR A 335 19.64 -20.13 28.15
C TYR A 335 20.76 -21.12 27.84
N ILE A 336 21.65 -20.79 26.90
CA ILE A 336 22.82 -21.61 26.58
C ILE A 336 23.84 -21.58 27.72
N TYR A 337 24.07 -20.41 28.32
CA TYR A 337 25.13 -20.20 29.31
C TYR A 337 24.69 -20.41 30.76
N GLN A 338 23.39 -20.52 31.05
CA GLN A 338 22.92 -20.85 32.40
C GLN A 338 23.02 -22.36 32.70
N PRO A 339 23.40 -22.76 33.94
CA PRO A 339 23.35 -24.16 34.37
C PRO A 339 21.93 -24.73 34.14
N PHE A 340 21.84 -25.89 33.49
CA PHE A 340 20.58 -26.56 33.15
C PHE A 340 19.65 -25.79 32.18
N GLY A 341 20.06 -24.65 31.60
CA GLY A 341 19.19 -23.84 30.71
C GLY A 341 18.77 -24.57 29.43
N ARG A 342 19.71 -25.31 28.82
CA ARG A 342 19.40 -26.22 27.70
C ARG A 342 18.46 -27.36 28.08
N ASP A 343 18.58 -27.88 29.30
CA ASP A 343 17.73 -28.98 29.78
C ASP A 343 16.34 -28.47 30.21
N LEU A 344 16.24 -27.21 30.65
CA LEU A 344 14.97 -26.52 30.94
C LEU A 344 14.17 -26.26 29.67
N LEU A 345 14.82 -25.82 28.59
CA LEU A 345 14.17 -25.65 27.28
C LEU A 345 13.72 -26.98 26.66
N LYS A 346 14.32 -28.11 27.06
CA LYS A 346 13.95 -29.47 26.65
C LYS A 346 12.85 -30.10 27.49
N ASN A 347 12.49 -29.51 28.61
CA ASN A 347 11.48 -30.08 29.50
C ASN A 347 10.09 -29.80 28.91
N LYS A 348 9.33 -30.84 28.55
CA LYS A 348 7.97 -30.72 28.00
C LYS A 348 6.99 -29.89 28.86
N VAL A 349 7.28 -29.70 30.14
CA VAL A 349 6.50 -28.85 31.06
C VAL A 349 6.84 -27.36 30.90
N TYR A 350 8.07 -27.05 30.48
CA TYR A 350 8.62 -25.68 30.31
C TYR A 350 9.03 -25.38 28.85
N GLU A 351 8.66 -26.24 27.90
CA GLU A 351 9.01 -26.12 26.49
C GLU A 351 8.40 -24.82 25.96
N ARG A 352 9.26 -23.81 25.81
CA ARG A 352 8.87 -22.54 25.21
C ARG A 352 8.93 -22.72 23.70
N THR A 353 7.81 -22.47 23.04
CA THR A 353 7.76 -22.43 21.57
C THR A 353 8.65 -21.31 21.05
N ILE A 354 9.04 -21.39 19.78
CA ILE A 354 9.89 -20.37 19.15
C ILE A 354 9.21 -19.00 19.22
N SER A 355 7.87 -18.94 19.16
CA SER A 355 7.05 -17.74 19.33
C SER A 355 7.39 -16.92 20.59
N HIS A 356 7.91 -17.56 21.64
CA HIS A 356 8.33 -16.87 22.87
C HIS A 356 9.58 -16.00 22.68
N PHE A 357 10.42 -16.34 21.71
CA PHE A 357 11.71 -15.68 21.45
C PHE A 357 11.66 -14.78 20.20
N VAL A 358 10.48 -14.63 19.59
CA VAL A 358 10.31 -13.79 18.40
C VAL A 358 10.26 -12.33 18.84
N GLU A 359 11.19 -11.55 18.30
CA GLU A 359 11.18 -10.10 18.35
C GLU A 359 10.47 -9.53 17.13
N VAL A 360 9.80 -8.40 17.32
CA VAL A 360 9.12 -7.70 16.23
C VAL A 360 10.19 -7.09 15.33
N ALA A 361 10.07 -7.35 14.03
CA ALA A 361 10.83 -6.68 13.00
C ALA A 361 9.85 -6.09 11.97
N PRO A 362 10.14 -4.93 11.37
CA PRO A 362 9.28 -4.34 10.36
C PRO A 362 9.17 -5.28 9.16
N ILE A 363 7.93 -5.55 8.74
CA ILE A 363 7.60 -6.41 7.60
C ILE A 363 6.95 -5.54 6.54
N VAL A 364 7.52 -5.50 5.33
CA VAL A 364 7.03 -4.64 4.25
C VAL A 364 7.00 -5.39 2.91
N GLY A 365 6.12 -4.97 2.00
CA GLY A 365 6.04 -5.47 0.63
C GLY A 365 7.22 -5.01 -0.24
N LEU A 366 7.58 -5.82 -1.24
CA LEU A 366 8.63 -5.48 -2.21
C LEU A 366 8.27 -4.34 -3.17
N ASP A 367 7.00 -4.01 -3.25
CA ASP A 367 6.42 -2.94 -4.05
C ASP A 367 6.46 -1.57 -3.37
N SER A 368 6.89 -1.51 -2.11
CA SER A 368 7.04 -0.25 -1.35
C SER A 368 8.21 0.61 -1.84
N ASP A 369 8.09 1.92 -1.67
CA ASP A 369 9.13 2.86 -2.08
C ASP A 369 10.34 2.87 -1.13
N ALA A 370 11.52 3.18 -1.66
CA ALA A 370 12.77 3.07 -0.89
C ALA A 370 12.84 4.08 0.27
N GLU A 371 12.24 5.26 0.10
CA GLU A 371 12.17 6.31 1.12
C GLU A 371 11.26 5.91 2.29
N GLN A 372 10.13 5.27 2.02
CA GLN A 372 9.20 4.70 2.98
C GLN A 372 9.85 3.56 3.74
N LEU A 373 10.55 2.64 3.05
CA LEU A 373 11.32 1.59 3.71
C LEU A 373 12.36 2.15 4.68
N MET A 374 13.06 3.23 4.29
CA MET A 374 13.99 3.92 5.17
C MET A 374 13.30 4.59 6.35
N SER A 375 12.13 5.20 6.14
CA SER A 375 11.36 5.81 7.22
C SER A 375 10.86 4.77 8.23
N ILE A 376 10.36 3.63 7.76
CA ILE A 376 9.93 2.52 8.62
C ILE A 376 11.11 2.01 9.44
N PHE A 377 12.25 1.79 8.79
CA PHE A 377 13.46 1.33 9.48
C PHE A 377 13.96 2.34 10.52
N ALA A 378 14.00 3.64 10.18
CA ALA A 378 14.51 4.68 11.07
C ALA A 378 13.62 4.91 12.30
N ASN A 379 12.32 4.64 12.20
CA ASN A 379 11.37 4.82 13.29
C ASN A 379 11.24 3.58 14.20
N MET A 380 11.76 2.42 13.78
CA MET A 380 11.75 1.22 14.61
C MET A 380 13.07 1.08 15.38
N ASP A 381 13.07 1.57 16.62
CA ASP A 381 14.19 1.45 17.54
C ASP A 381 14.64 -0.01 17.70
N GLY A 382 15.94 -0.26 17.50
CA GLY A 382 16.56 -1.56 17.75
C GLY A 382 16.32 -2.64 16.69
N SER A 383 15.69 -2.32 15.54
CA SER A 383 15.54 -3.29 14.45
C SER A 383 16.83 -3.45 13.65
N ASP A 384 17.38 -4.66 13.60
CA ASP A 384 18.59 -4.97 12.82
C ASP A 384 18.32 -5.09 11.31
N CYS A 385 17.07 -5.36 10.93
CA CYS A 385 16.68 -5.58 9.56
C CYS A 385 15.23 -5.21 9.29
N LEU A 386 14.93 -5.06 8.02
CA LEU A 386 13.58 -5.01 7.50
C LEU A 386 13.31 -6.31 6.75
N ILE A 387 12.20 -6.99 7.08
CA ILE A 387 11.78 -8.21 6.41
C ILE A 387 10.94 -7.84 5.20
N LEU A 388 11.34 -8.32 4.02
CA LEU A 388 10.62 -8.07 2.78
C LEU A 388 9.75 -9.25 2.40
N THR A 389 8.57 -8.94 1.89
CA THR A 389 7.58 -9.92 1.45
C THR A 389 7.22 -9.77 -0.02
N ASP A 390 7.07 -10.91 -0.68
CA ASP A 390 6.51 -11.01 -2.03
C ASP A 390 5.20 -11.80 -1.92
N ASN A 391 4.08 -11.11 -2.09
CA ASN A 391 2.74 -11.63 -1.85
C ASN A 391 2.60 -12.23 -0.43
N MET A 392 2.89 -11.40 0.59
CA MET A 392 2.84 -11.72 2.03
C MET A 392 3.81 -12.80 2.54
N ARG A 393 4.51 -13.49 1.64
CA ARG A 393 5.49 -14.53 1.97
C ARG A 393 6.88 -13.96 2.04
N TYR A 394 7.71 -14.54 2.90
CA TYR A 394 9.08 -14.12 3.07
C TYR A 394 9.88 -14.19 1.76
N ALA A 395 10.41 -13.03 1.34
CA ALA A 395 11.28 -12.90 0.18
C ALA A 395 12.76 -12.79 0.59
N GLY A 396 13.02 -12.09 1.71
CA GLY A 396 14.36 -11.87 2.24
C GLY A 396 14.38 -10.76 3.28
N VAL A 397 15.58 -10.33 3.65
CA VAL A 397 15.79 -9.19 4.55
C VAL A 397 16.68 -8.13 3.88
N VAL A 398 16.56 -6.90 4.33
CA VAL A 398 17.42 -5.78 3.93
C VAL A 398 17.86 -5.01 5.16
N SER A 399 19.13 -4.57 5.17
CA SER A 399 19.70 -3.72 6.20
C SER A 399 19.64 -2.24 5.84
N ALA A 400 19.77 -1.34 6.83
CA ALA A 400 19.89 0.10 6.56
C ALA A 400 20.99 0.45 5.56
N ALA A 401 22.16 -0.20 5.65
CA ALA A 401 23.27 0.03 4.73
C ALA A 401 22.90 -0.33 3.28
N ALA A 402 22.12 -1.40 3.09
CA ALA A 402 21.63 -1.79 1.78
C ALA A 402 20.58 -0.80 1.24
N LEU A 403 19.65 -0.30 2.09
CA LEU A 403 18.69 0.73 1.68
C LEU A 403 19.38 2.06 1.31
N ILE A 404 20.40 2.49 2.04
CA ILE A 404 21.21 3.67 1.68
C ILE A 404 21.82 3.49 0.28
N LYS A 405 22.30 2.29 -0.04
CA LYS A 405 22.83 1.98 -1.37
C LYS A 405 21.75 2.01 -2.44
N VAL A 406 20.54 1.50 -2.16
CA VAL A 406 19.37 1.60 -3.06
C VAL A 406 19.07 3.06 -3.37
N ILE A 407 18.96 3.92 -2.34
CA ILE A 407 18.65 5.35 -2.51
C ILE A 407 19.76 6.05 -3.30
N ASN A 408 21.03 5.78 -2.99
CA ASN A 408 22.14 6.37 -3.74
C ASN A 408 22.14 5.94 -5.22
N GLU A 409 21.91 4.65 -5.50
CA GLU A 409 21.78 4.15 -6.88
C GLU A 409 20.57 4.77 -7.61
N LYS A 410 19.45 4.97 -6.90
CA LYS A 410 18.26 5.67 -7.41
C LYS A 410 18.61 7.11 -7.78
N GLN A 411 19.21 7.86 -6.86
CA GLN A 411 19.60 9.26 -7.08
C GLN A 411 20.62 9.40 -8.21
N LEU A 412 21.59 8.49 -8.31
CA LEU A 412 22.55 8.47 -9.42
C LEU A 412 21.86 8.25 -10.77
N LYS A 413 20.89 7.34 -10.85
CA LYS A 413 20.12 7.12 -12.08
C LYS A 413 19.26 8.33 -12.44
N ILE A 414 18.60 8.94 -11.45
CA ILE A 414 17.83 10.17 -11.67
C ILE A 414 18.74 11.29 -12.18
N ALA A 415 19.91 11.48 -11.56
CA ALA A 415 20.88 12.49 -11.98
C ALA A 415 21.46 12.22 -13.38
N GLN A 416 21.70 10.95 -13.75
CA GLN A 416 22.11 10.57 -15.11
C GLN A 416 21.04 10.89 -16.16
N ASP A 417 19.76 10.84 -15.77
CA ASP A 417 18.63 11.15 -16.63
C ASP A 417 18.29 12.65 -16.66
N GLN A 418 19.03 13.52 -15.93
CA GLN A 418 18.88 14.98 -15.96
C GLN A 418 19.82 15.64 -16.97
N ASN A 419 19.38 16.77 -17.51
CA ASN A 419 20.23 17.62 -18.34
C ASN A 419 21.28 18.34 -17.48
N PRO A 420 22.59 18.23 -17.78
CA PRO A 420 23.66 18.71 -16.90
C PRO A 420 23.74 20.23 -16.78
N LEU A 421 23.24 20.97 -17.78
CA LEU A 421 23.27 22.43 -17.79
C LEU A 421 22.13 23.02 -16.97
N THR A 422 20.93 22.45 -17.10
CA THR A 422 19.71 23.01 -16.50
C THR A 422 19.26 22.32 -15.23
N GLY A 423 19.74 21.09 -14.97
CA GLY A 423 19.24 20.21 -13.90
C GLY A 423 17.79 19.73 -14.11
N LEU A 424 17.20 19.97 -15.28
CA LEU A 424 15.85 19.52 -15.59
C LEU A 424 15.86 18.05 -16.06
N PRO A 425 14.82 17.26 -15.76
CA PRO A 425 14.62 15.92 -16.30
C PRO A 425 14.78 15.84 -17.83
N GLY A 426 15.45 14.80 -18.32
CA GLY A 426 15.71 14.58 -19.74
C GLY A 426 14.68 13.69 -20.44
N ASN A 427 15.03 13.23 -21.65
CA ASN A 427 14.12 12.51 -22.57
C ASN A 427 13.44 11.26 -21.99
N ARG A 428 14.10 10.54 -21.08
CA ARG A 428 13.48 9.37 -20.45
C ARG A 428 12.33 9.78 -19.53
N ALA A 429 12.58 10.72 -18.63
CA ALA A 429 11.58 11.22 -17.68
C ALA A 429 10.40 11.90 -18.39
N ILE A 430 10.67 12.65 -19.48
CA ILE A 430 9.61 13.24 -20.32
C ILE A 430 8.68 12.14 -20.87
N ARG A 431 9.24 11.07 -21.44
CA ARG A 431 8.43 9.95 -21.99
C ARG A 431 7.64 9.22 -20.91
N ASP A 432 8.23 9.01 -19.74
CA ASP A 432 7.55 8.36 -18.61
C ASP A 432 6.38 9.23 -18.11
N PHE A 433 6.58 10.55 -17.97
CA PHE A 433 5.53 11.50 -17.63
C PHE A 433 4.40 11.52 -18.66
N MET A 434 4.73 11.55 -19.96
CA MET A 434 3.73 11.50 -21.03
C MET A 434 2.90 10.22 -21.01
N ARG A 435 3.55 9.08 -20.76
CA ARG A 435 2.87 7.79 -20.66
C ARG A 435 1.91 7.75 -19.47
N GLN A 436 2.37 8.22 -18.31
CA GLN A 436 1.57 8.23 -17.09
C GLN A 436 0.38 9.18 -17.23
N SER A 437 0.63 10.42 -17.67
CA SER A 437 -0.40 11.44 -17.86
C SER A 437 -1.36 11.11 -19.01
N GLY A 438 -0.90 10.42 -20.06
CA GLY A 438 -1.75 9.98 -21.16
C GLY A 438 -2.74 8.89 -20.76
N ARG A 439 -2.44 8.10 -19.70
CA ARG A 439 -3.32 7.07 -19.16
C ARG A 439 -4.34 7.58 -18.14
N ASP A 440 -4.12 8.78 -17.62
CA ASP A 440 -4.98 9.45 -16.65
C ASP A 440 -5.99 10.33 -17.41
N ASP A 441 -7.28 10.01 -17.32
CA ASP A 441 -8.36 10.70 -18.03
C ASP A 441 -9.27 11.57 -17.15
N ASP A 442 -8.91 11.73 -15.88
CA ASP A 442 -9.71 12.46 -14.89
C ASP A 442 -9.80 13.96 -15.18
N GLU A 443 -8.74 14.55 -15.76
CA GLU A 443 -8.61 15.99 -16.00
C GLU A 443 -8.08 16.30 -17.41
N ALA A 444 -8.19 17.57 -17.83
CA ALA A 444 -7.48 18.03 -19.03
C ALA A 444 -5.96 18.04 -18.78
N ARG A 445 -5.17 17.68 -19.79
CA ARG A 445 -3.69 17.67 -19.71
C ARG A 445 -3.14 18.46 -20.88
N HIS A 446 -2.10 19.24 -20.65
CA HIS A 446 -1.45 20.01 -21.69
C HIS A 446 0.04 19.68 -21.73
N PHE A 447 0.52 19.38 -22.93
CA PHE A 447 1.92 19.10 -23.22
C PHE A 447 2.48 20.24 -24.07
N CYS A 448 3.30 21.08 -23.47
CA CYS A 448 3.88 22.24 -24.12
C CYS A 448 5.33 21.94 -24.51
N TYR A 449 5.64 22.10 -25.78
CA TYR A 449 6.98 21.97 -26.33
C TYR A 449 7.52 23.34 -26.68
N CYS A 450 8.63 23.71 -26.06
CA CYS A 450 9.23 25.02 -26.20
C CYS A 450 10.55 24.89 -26.96
N ASP A 451 10.81 25.80 -27.88
CA ASP A 451 12.05 25.85 -28.68
C ASP A 451 12.45 27.31 -28.94
N PHE A 452 13.75 27.57 -29.01
CA PHE A 452 14.27 28.90 -29.31
C PHE A 452 14.44 29.14 -30.81
N ASP A 453 13.80 30.19 -31.30
CA ASP A 453 14.00 30.63 -32.68
C ASP A 453 15.35 31.30 -32.84
N ASN A 454 16.02 31.01 -33.95
CA ASN A 454 17.33 31.56 -34.31
C ASN A 454 18.45 31.27 -33.28
N PHE A 455 18.34 30.21 -32.48
CA PHE A 455 19.34 29.84 -31.47
C PHE A 455 20.72 29.52 -32.05
N LYS A 456 20.77 28.79 -33.17
CA LYS A 456 22.04 28.49 -33.85
C LYS A 456 22.75 29.76 -34.37
N PRO A 457 22.08 30.65 -35.14
CA PRO A 457 22.66 31.96 -35.49
C PRO A 457 23.16 32.77 -34.29
N PHE A 458 22.44 32.73 -33.16
CA PHE A 458 22.90 33.37 -31.93
C PHE A 458 24.20 32.75 -31.40
N ASN A 459 24.28 31.42 -31.30
CA ASN A 459 25.50 30.72 -30.88
C ASN A 459 26.68 30.97 -31.82
N ASP A 460 26.44 31.05 -33.12
CA ASP A 460 27.47 31.32 -34.12
C ASP A 460 28.02 32.76 -33.98
N ALA A 461 27.20 33.72 -33.57
CA ALA A 461 27.59 35.12 -33.38
C ALA A 461 28.19 35.43 -31.99
N TYR A 462 27.62 34.87 -30.93
CA TYR A 462 27.90 35.23 -29.54
C TYR A 462 28.61 34.12 -28.74
N GLY A 463 28.72 32.92 -29.31
CA GLY A 463 29.38 31.77 -28.70
C GLY A 463 28.48 30.97 -27.76
N PHE A 464 28.83 29.69 -27.59
CA PHE A 464 28.05 28.72 -26.80
C PHE A 464 27.90 29.08 -25.33
N HIS A 465 28.82 29.84 -24.73
CA HIS A 465 28.69 30.26 -23.33
C HIS A 465 27.49 31.18 -23.09
N LEU A 466 27.18 32.07 -24.04
CA LEU A 466 25.98 32.92 -23.97
C LEU A 466 24.73 32.12 -24.35
N GLY A 467 24.85 31.15 -25.26
CA GLY A 467 23.78 30.18 -25.52
C GLY A 467 23.37 29.38 -24.29
N ASP A 468 24.35 28.83 -23.57
CA ASP A 468 24.15 28.10 -22.32
C ASP A 468 23.51 29.00 -21.25
N HIS A 469 23.84 30.29 -21.23
CA HIS A 469 23.20 31.26 -20.36
C HIS A 469 21.73 31.48 -20.72
N ALA A 470 21.39 31.60 -22.01
CA ALA A 470 19.99 31.70 -22.46
C ALA A 470 19.18 30.45 -22.08
N ILE A 471 19.74 29.25 -22.28
CA ILE A 471 19.14 27.97 -21.87
C ILE A 471 18.89 27.95 -20.34
N SER A 472 19.89 28.35 -19.56
CA SER A 472 19.81 28.38 -18.09
C SER A 472 18.76 29.39 -17.60
N LEU A 473 18.66 30.53 -18.27
CA LEU A 473 17.69 31.57 -17.98
C LEU A 473 16.26 31.08 -18.19
N PHE A 474 15.99 30.45 -19.34
CA PHE A 474 14.67 29.87 -19.61
C PHE A 474 14.29 28.78 -18.61
N ALA A 475 15.23 27.90 -18.26
CA ALA A 475 14.99 26.89 -17.23
C ALA A 475 14.66 27.50 -15.86
N ALA A 476 15.25 28.65 -15.50
CA ALA A 476 14.93 29.38 -14.28
C ALA A 476 13.53 30.01 -14.35
N LEU A 477 13.15 30.61 -15.49
CA LEU A 477 11.81 31.15 -15.72
C LEU A 477 10.74 30.06 -15.65
N MET A 478 10.94 28.92 -16.30
CA MET A 478 10.03 27.77 -16.21
C MET A 478 9.77 27.38 -14.74
N ARG A 479 10.82 27.25 -13.93
CA ARG A 479 10.69 26.94 -12.49
C ARG A 479 9.96 28.02 -11.69
N ARG A 480 10.06 29.29 -12.11
CA ARG A 480 9.39 30.41 -11.47
C ARG A 480 7.88 30.39 -11.71
N TYR A 481 7.45 30.05 -12.93
CA TYR A 481 6.03 30.03 -13.30
C TYR A 481 5.33 28.72 -12.97
N PHE A 482 6.05 27.59 -13.03
CA PHE A 482 5.50 26.25 -12.83
C PHE A 482 6.12 25.61 -11.59
N PHE A 483 5.41 25.73 -10.46
CA PHE A 483 5.89 25.30 -9.14
C PHE A 483 4.95 24.31 -8.42
N ALA A 484 3.82 23.93 -9.01
CA ALA A 484 2.91 22.97 -8.40
C ALA A 484 3.46 21.53 -8.53
N GLU A 485 3.19 20.65 -7.54
CA GLU A 485 3.68 19.26 -7.54
C GLU A 485 3.26 18.44 -8.77
N ARG A 486 2.16 18.81 -9.43
CA ARG A 486 1.64 18.16 -10.64
C ARG A 486 2.20 18.72 -11.94
N HIS A 487 3.01 19.77 -11.88
CA HIS A 487 3.71 20.32 -13.05
C HIS A 487 4.99 19.54 -13.30
N PHE A 488 5.28 19.27 -14.56
CA PHE A 488 6.49 18.61 -14.98
C PHE A 488 7.28 19.51 -15.93
N LEU A 489 8.56 19.72 -15.63
CA LEU A 489 9.47 20.50 -16.47
C LEU A 489 10.58 19.59 -16.96
N GLY A 490 10.88 19.62 -18.25
CA GLY A 490 11.92 18.80 -18.86
C GLY A 490 12.77 19.58 -19.85
N HIS A 491 13.98 19.08 -20.09
CA HIS A 491 14.90 19.59 -21.10
C HIS A 491 15.32 18.43 -22.00
N VAL A 492 14.82 18.45 -23.24
CA VAL A 492 15.03 17.42 -24.27
C VAL A 492 16.48 17.43 -24.76
N GLY A 493 17.00 18.61 -25.07
CA GLY A 493 18.40 18.88 -25.41
C GLY A 493 18.56 20.15 -26.25
N GLY A 494 19.70 20.84 -26.15
CA GLY A 494 19.93 22.09 -26.87
C GLY A 494 18.98 23.19 -26.40
N ASP A 495 18.15 23.68 -27.33
CA ASP A 495 17.10 24.68 -27.13
C ASP A 495 15.71 24.08 -26.92
N ASP A 496 15.57 22.75 -26.86
CA ASP A 496 14.28 22.08 -26.72
C ASP A 496 13.89 21.80 -25.25
N PHE A 497 12.74 22.34 -24.84
CA PHE A 497 12.16 22.18 -23.51
C PHE A 497 10.76 21.60 -23.54
N PHE A 498 10.34 21.06 -22.41
CA PHE A 498 9.03 20.43 -22.22
C PHE A 498 8.37 20.92 -20.92
N ILE A 499 7.07 21.21 -21.01
CA ILE A 499 6.22 21.57 -19.86
C ILE A 499 4.97 20.70 -19.91
N GLY A 500 4.71 19.94 -18.83
CA GLY A 500 3.51 19.16 -18.64
C GLY A 500 2.66 19.73 -17.52
N VAL A 501 1.39 20.04 -17.81
CA VAL A 501 0.42 20.52 -16.80
C VAL A 501 -0.88 19.74 -16.86
N THR A 502 -1.55 19.60 -15.71
CA THR A 502 -2.80 18.87 -15.53
C THR A 502 -3.82 19.73 -14.79
N GLY A 503 -5.09 19.66 -15.20
CA GLY A 503 -6.20 20.35 -14.54
C GLY A 503 -6.26 21.87 -14.77
N TRP A 504 -5.55 22.37 -15.78
CA TRP A 504 -5.54 23.79 -16.15
C TRP A 504 -6.47 24.03 -17.34
N THR A 505 -7.16 25.16 -17.35
CA THR A 505 -7.88 25.65 -18.52
C THR A 505 -6.91 26.18 -19.58
N VAL A 506 -7.36 26.24 -20.83
CA VAL A 506 -6.54 26.80 -21.93
C VAL A 506 -6.24 28.27 -21.66
N GLU A 507 -7.17 29.01 -21.10
CA GLU A 507 -7.04 30.43 -20.77
C GLU A 507 -5.98 30.67 -19.68
N GLU A 508 -6.03 29.92 -18.57
CA GLU A 508 -5.03 30.01 -17.49
C GLU A 508 -3.63 29.67 -17.99
N LEU A 509 -3.52 28.62 -18.82
CA LEU A 509 -2.23 28.23 -19.39
C LEU A 509 -1.70 29.28 -20.37
N THR A 510 -2.56 29.85 -21.20
CA THR A 510 -2.19 30.90 -22.15
C THR A 510 -1.62 32.12 -21.42
N GLU A 511 -2.26 32.60 -20.35
CA GLU A 511 -1.78 33.75 -19.58
C GLU A 511 -0.37 33.53 -19.00
N ILE A 512 -0.08 32.33 -18.51
CA ILE A 512 1.23 32.00 -17.95
C ILE A 512 2.28 31.80 -19.04
N LEU A 513 1.93 31.16 -20.17
CA LEU A 513 2.86 30.98 -21.28
C LEU A 513 3.22 32.29 -21.97
N ASP A 514 2.25 33.21 -22.15
CA ASP A 514 2.52 34.55 -22.70
C ASP A 514 3.49 35.33 -21.80
N ARG A 515 3.33 35.26 -20.47
CA ARG A 515 4.29 35.85 -19.53
C ARG A 515 5.66 35.19 -19.60
N LEU A 516 5.73 33.86 -19.71
CA LEU A 516 6.99 33.15 -19.86
C LEU A 516 7.74 33.58 -21.13
N ILE A 517 7.03 33.67 -22.26
CA ILE A 517 7.61 34.11 -23.54
C ILE A 517 8.07 35.56 -23.45
N GLY A 518 7.24 36.45 -22.89
CA GLY A 518 7.56 37.87 -22.72
C GLY A 518 8.79 38.11 -21.84
N ASP A 519 8.80 37.53 -20.63
CA ASP A 519 9.92 37.68 -19.70
C ASP A 519 11.20 37.05 -20.26
N PHE A 520 11.11 35.91 -20.97
CA PHE A 520 12.27 35.34 -21.65
C PHE A 520 12.80 36.26 -22.74
N HIS A 521 11.92 36.88 -23.53
CA HIS A 521 12.32 37.83 -24.57
C HIS A 521 13.06 39.03 -23.95
N ASP A 522 12.50 39.64 -22.91
CA ASP A 522 13.12 40.81 -22.25
C ASP A 522 14.48 40.47 -21.63
N ASP A 523 14.58 39.31 -20.98
CA ASP A 523 15.80 38.86 -20.32
C ASP A 523 16.89 38.44 -21.34
N VAL A 524 16.53 37.74 -22.43
CA VAL A 524 17.49 37.28 -23.44
C VAL A 524 18.09 38.44 -24.25
N LEU A 525 17.36 39.55 -24.40
CA LEU A 525 17.88 40.78 -25.01
C LEU A 525 19.10 41.34 -24.28
N GLY A 526 19.24 41.08 -22.98
CA GLY A 526 20.42 41.43 -22.20
C GLY A 526 21.71 40.71 -22.61
N LEU A 527 21.59 39.63 -23.40
CA LEU A 527 22.74 38.84 -23.89
C LEU A 527 23.26 39.33 -25.24
N TYR A 528 22.52 40.19 -25.93
CA TYR A 528 22.92 40.79 -27.20
C TYR A 528 23.79 42.03 -26.97
N SER A 529 24.62 42.36 -27.98
CA SER A 529 25.29 43.66 -28.02
C SER A 529 24.28 44.79 -28.14
N GLU A 530 24.67 46.00 -27.70
CA GLU A 530 23.81 47.17 -27.78
C GLU A 530 23.41 47.51 -29.23
N ASP A 531 24.35 47.35 -30.17
CA ASP A 531 24.13 47.61 -31.60
C ASP A 531 23.08 46.66 -32.20
N ASP A 532 23.21 45.35 -31.97
CA ASP A 532 22.26 44.36 -32.50
C ASP A 532 20.87 44.47 -31.84
N ARG A 533 20.83 44.83 -30.55
CA ARG A 533 19.57 45.08 -29.84
C ARG A 533 18.82 46.28 -30.43
N LEU A 534 19.53 47.36 -30.74
CA LEU A 534 18.94 48.54 -31.39
C LEU A 534 18.54 48.26 -32.86
N ALA A 535 19.29 47.39 -33.54
CA ALA A 535 18.98 46.97 -34.91
C ALA A 535 17.76 46.03 -34.98
N GLY A 536 17.50 45.25 -33.93
CA GLY A 536 16.41 44.27 -33.90
C GLY A 536 16.70 42.98 -34.66
N TYR A 537 17.95 42.77 -35.09
CA TYR A 537 18.39 41.57 -35.82
C TYR A 537 19.90 41.34 -35.62
N ILE A 538 20.35 40.12 -35.87
CA ILE A 538 21.76 39.74 -35.96
C ILE A 538 22.13 39.33 -37.38
N ARG A 539 23.40 39.53 -37.75
CA ARG A 539 23.96 39.03 -39.02
C ARG A 539 24.48 37.62 -38.82
N GLY A 540 24.12 36.72 -39.72
CA GLY A 540 24.59 35.33 -39.69
C GLY A 540 24.54 34.71 -41.07
N HIS A 541 24.86 33.41 -41.15
CA HIS A 541 24.77 32.65 -42.41
C HIS A 541 23.60 31.67 -42.35
N ASP A 542 22.84 31.58 -43.43
CA ASP A 542 21.80 30.55 -43.56
C ASP A 542 22.40 29.16 -43.84
N ARG A 543 21.53 28.14 -44.01
CA ARG A 543 21.97 26.76 -44.29
C ARG A 543 22.73 26.61 -45.63
N SER A 544 22.62 27.59 -46.53
CA SER A 544 23.32 27.62 -47.82
C SER A 544 24.67 28.35 -47.74
N GLY A 545 25.01 28.93 -46.58
CA GLY A 545 26.20 29.73 -46.38
C GLY A 545 26.07 31.17 -46.89
N THR A 546 24.85 31.64 -47.16
CA THR A 546 24.58 33.02 -47.59
C THR A 546 24.36 33.91 -46.36
N GLU A 547 25.01 35.07 -46.34
CA GLU A 547 24.82 36.06 -45.26
C GLU A 547 23.37 36.60 -45.29
N THR A 548 22.70 36.54 -44.13
CA THR A 548 21.33 37.00 -43.95
C THR A 548 21.15 37.62 -42.56
N PHE A 549 20.03 38.30 -42.38
CA PHE A 549 19.65 38.91 -41.12
C PHE A 549 18.63 38.03 -40.41
N PHE A 550 18.94 37.65 -39.17
CA PHE A 550 18.05 36.87 -38.31
C PHE A 550 17.43 37.78 -37.26
N PRO A 551 16.11 37.74 -37.04
CA PRO A 551 15.48 38.38 -35.90
C PRO A 551 16.11 37.94 -34.58
N LEU A 552 16.03 38.80 -33.55
CA LEU A 552 16.46 38.44 -32.20
C LEU A 552 15.71 37.20 -31.68
N MET A 553 16.35 36.46 -30.78
CA MET A 553 15.84 35.19 -30.27
C MET A 553 14.49 35.39 -29.59
N ARG A 554 13.57 34.48 -29.89
CA ARG A 554 12.29 34.33 -29.19
C ARG A 554 12.09 32.86 -28.84
N CYS A 555 11.16 32.58 -27.94
CA CYS A 555 10.73 31.22 -27.66
C CYS A 555 9.39 30.95 -28.35
N SER A 556 9.31 29.85 -29.10
CA SER A 556 8.10 29.34 -29.69
C SER A 556 7.61 28.13 -28.89
N ILE A 557 6.32 28.12 -28.53
CA ILE A 557 5.68 27.11 -27.70
C ILE A 557 4.49 26.49 -28.45
N GLY A 558 4.59 25.18 -28.70
CA GLY A 558 3.50 24.37 -29.21
C GLY A 558 2.80 23.62 -28.08
N VAL A 559 1.50 23.82 -27.90
CA VAL A 559 0.71 23.19 -26.84
C VAL A 559 -0.23 22.14 -27.43
N LEU A 560 -0.09 20.90 -26.96
CA LEU A 560 -1.02 19.81 -27.25
C LEU A 560 -1.94 19.58 -26.04
N GLU A 561 -3.22 19.89 -26.20
CA GLU A 561 -4.27 19.55 -25.24
C GLU A 561 -4.70 18.10 -25.43
N LEU A 562 -4.68 17.33 -24.35
CA LEU A 562 -5.42 16.09 -24.21
C LEU A 562 -6.70 16.43 -23.42
N PRO A 563 -7.91 16.27 -24.01
CA PRO A 563 -9.18 16.59 -23.35
C PRO A 563 -9.63 15.50 -22.38
N LYS A 564 -10.21 15.90 -21.24
CA LYS A 564 -10.74 15.00 -20.21
C LYS A 564 -11.52 13.82 -20.80
N GLY A 565 -11.29 12.60 -20.29
CA GLY A 565 -11.89 11.36 -20.81
C GLY A 565 -11.12 10.70 -21.97
N LEU A 566 -10.04 11.32 -22.49
CA LEU A 566 -9.18 10.71 -23.50
C LEU A 566 -8.02 9.94 -22.84
N VAL A 567 -7.95 8.63 -23.10
CA VAL A 567 -6.82 7.76 -22.75
C VAL A 567 -5.94 7.52 -23.97
N VAL A 568 -4.63 7.74 -23.83
CA VAL A 568 -3.63 7.54 -24.88
C VAL A 568 -2.51 6.64 -24.37
N ASP A 569 -2.41 5.44 -24.94
CA ASP A 569 -1.33 4.50 -24.60
C ASP A 569 -0.17 4.51 -25.62
N ASP A 570 -0.44 4.96 -26.85
CA ASP A 570 0.58 5.09 -27.90
C ASP A 570 1.17 6.51 -27.94
N ILE A 571 2.35 6.64 -27.34
CA ILE A 571 3.14 7.89 -27.28
C ILE A 571 3.56 8.34 -28.69
N SER A 572 3.67 7.43 -29.66
CA SER A 572 4.10 7.76 -31.02
C SER A 572 3.15 8.75 -31.69
N ARG A 573 1.85 8.63 -31.42
CA ARG A 573 0.82 9.56 -31.91
C ARG A 573 0.97 10.95 -31.29
N VAL A 574 1.31 11.01 -30.01
CA VAL A 574 1.60 12.27 -29.31
C VAL A 574 2.83 12.92 -29.94
N SER A 575 3.93 12.16 -30.09
CA SER A 575 5.18 12.66 -30.69
C SER A 575 5.01 13.18 -32.12
N ALA A 576 4.17 12.55 -32.94
CA ALA A 576 3.87 13.03 -34.29
C ALA A 576 3.16 14.39 -34.27
N ALA A 577 2.09 14.52 -33.46
CA ALA A 577 1.36 15.77 -33.33
C ALA A 577 2.26 16.93 -32.84
N ILE A 578 3.21 16.64 -31.95
CA ILE A 578 4.16 17.63 -31.44
C ILE A 578 5.06 18.20 -32.53
N ALA A 579 5.53 17.36 -33.46
CA ALA A 579 6.40 17.81 -34.53
C ALA A 579 5.70 18.84 -35.43
N ASP A 580 4.40 18.61 -35.71
CA ASP A 580 3.58 19.50 -36.53
C ASP A 580 3.32 20.83 -35.80
N ILE A 581 2.88 20.78 -34.54
CA ILE A 581 2.57 21.97 -33.74
C ILE A 581 3.83 22.83 -33.54
N LYS A 582 4.99 22.21 -33.32
CA LYS A 582 6.26 22.92 -33.17
C LYS A 582 6.60 23.73 -34.42
N ALA A 583 6.39 23.17 -35.61
CA ALA A 583 6.62 23.88 -36.86
C ALA A 583 5.65 25.05 -37.06
N GLU A 584 4.39 24.89 -36.64
CA GLU A 584 3.39 25.97 -36.69
C GLU A 584 3.69 27.10 -35.70
N ALA A 585 4.08 26.77 -34.47
CA ALA A 585 4.44 27.75 -33.44
C ALA A 585 5.58 28.67 -33.91
N LYS A 586 6.61 28.10 -34.55
CA LYS A 586 7.73 28.87 -35.14
C LYS A 586 7.32 29.83 -36.26
N ASN A 587 6.20 29.59 -36.93
CA ASN A 587 5.69 30.47 -37.98
C ASN A 587 4.60 31.42 -37.48
N SER A 588 4.16 31.29 -36.22
CA SER A 588 3.19 32.18 -35.60
C SER A 588 3.85 33.51 -35.20
N ASP A 589 3.07 34.59 -35.28
CA ASP A 589 3.49 35.91 -34.81
C ASP A 589 3.57 35.96 -33.27
N SER A 590 2.67 35.25 -32.57
CA SER A 590 2.67 35.15 -31.10
C SER A 590 3.74 34.20 -30.56
N GLY A 591 4.25 33.29 -31.40
CA GLY A 591 5.08 32.17 -30.96
C GLY A 591 4.33 31.09 -30.16
N LEU A 592 3.01 31.23 -29.94
CA LEU A 592 2.20 30.30 -29.15
C LEU A 592 1.06 29.70 -29.99
N VAL A 593 0.97 28.37 -30.04
CA VAL A 593 -0.05 27.64 -30.81
C VAL A 593 -0.63 26.51 -29.97
N PHE A 594 -1.95 26.32 -30.04
CA PHE A 594 -2.68 25.25 -29.34
C PHE A 594 -3.33 24.30 -30.34
N HIS A 595 -3.24 23.00 -30.06
CA HIS A 595 -3.96 21.95 -30.77
C HIS A 595 -4.58 20.98 -29.77
N ARG A 596 -5.75 20.43 -30.13
CA ARG A 596 -6.43 19.41 -29.35
C ARG A 596 -6.21 18.03 -29.99
N LEU A 597 -5.66 17.10 -29.21
CA LEU A 597 -5.41 15.74 -29.68
C LEU A 597 -6.73 15.00 -29.95
N GLY A 598 -6.98 14.65 -31.22
CA GLY A 598 -8.23 14.02 -31.67
C GLY A 598 -9.01 14.86 -32.66
N GLU A 599 -8.71 16.15 -32.75
CA GLU A 599 -9.10 17.01 -33.86
C GLU A 599 -7.92 17.04 -34.83
N THR A 600 -7.96 16.20 -35.87
CA THR A 600 -7.15 16.42 -37.07
C THR A 600 -8.14 16.51 -38.22
N ASN A 601 -8.02 17.58 -39.01
CA ASN A 601 -8.71 17.72 -40.30
C ASN A 601 -8.36 16.56 -41.24
#